data_AF-A0A2P5EFZ5-F1
#
_entry.id   AF-A0A2P5EFZ5-F1
#
_cell.length_a   1.000
_cell.length_b   1.000
_cell.length_c   1.000
_cell.angle_alpha   90.00
_cell.angle_beta   90.00
_cell.angle_gamma   90.00
#
_symmetry.space_group_name_H-M   'P 1'
#
loop_
_entity.id
_entity.type
_entity.pdbx_description
1 polymer ?
#
loop_
_entity_poly.entity_id
_entity_poly.type
_entity_poly.pdbx_seq_one_letter_code
_entity_poly.pdbx_strand_id
1 'polypeptide(L)'
;QGSEVGKHPKGKAKEKLEELDEEYHEDEETSCGACRKKCEFLIQCVMCKTWFHGKYVNITLAKAQQSKDYGCPACSSKGAQPGHRKQER
;
A
#
# COMPACT_ATOMS: atom_id res chain seq x y z
N GLN A 1 49.39 15.48 -51.57
CA GLN A 1 49.47 14.01 -51.53
C GLN A 1 50.23 13.64 -50.28
N GLY A 2 49.70 12.74 -49.46
CA GLY A 2 50.42 12.22 -48.29
C GLY A 2 49.51 12.06 -47.08
N SER A 3 49.48 10.82 -46.59
CA SER A 3 49.10 10.41 -45.24
C SER A 3 47.60 10.14 -45.01
N GLU A 4 47.10 8.92 -45.25
CA GLU A 4 47.40 7.61 -44.65
C GLU A 4 46.63 7.30 -43.37
N VAL A 5 46.25 6.04 -43.29
CA VAL A 5 45.26 5.41 -42.42
C VAL A 5 45.63 5.52 -40.93
N GLY A 6 44.73 6.14 -40.17
CA GLY A 6 44.67 6.04 -38.71
C GLY A 6 43.66 4.97 -38.29
N LYS A 7 44.17 3.78 -37.99
CA LYS A 7 43.46 2.68 -37.30
C LYS A 7 42.76 3.18 -36.03
N HIS A 8 41.48 2.86 -35.89
CA HIS A 8 40.85 2.49 -34.60
C HIS A 8 39.51 1.81 -34.85
N PRO A 9 39.39 0.48 -34.67
CA PRO A 9 38.10 -0.11 -34.38
C PRO A 9 37.94 -0.36 -32.88
N LYS A 10 36.78 0.08 -32.40
CA LYS A 10 35.97 -0.54 -31.33
C LYS A 10 36.36 -0.22 -29.88
N GLY A 11 36.08 1.02 -29.50
CA GLY A 11 35.65 1.38 -28.15
C GLY A 11 34.20 1.86 -28.16
N LYS A 12 33.25 0.93 -28.20
CA LYS A 12 31.86 1.22 -27.81
C LYS A 12 31.46 0.12 -26.84
N ALA A 13 31.87 0.31 -25.59
CA ALA A 13 31.25 -0.39 -24.47
C ALA A 13 29.77 -0.02 -24.47
N LYS A 14 28.96 -0.87 -25.09
CA LYS A 14 27.53 -0.93 -24.89
C LYS A 14 27.32 -1.84 -23.69
N GLU A 15 27.30 -1.26 -22.51
CA GLU A 15 26.69 -1.89 -21.34
C GLU A 15 25.35 -1.17 -21.18
N LYS A 16 24.36 -1.55 -21.99
CA LYS A 16 23.29 -2.49 -21.63
C LYS A 16 22.79 -2.24 -20.22
N LEU A 17 21.98 -1.18 -20.14
CA LEU A 17 20.93 -0.95 -19.15
C LEU A 17 20.07 -2.22 -19.02
N GLU A 18 20.47 -3.12 -18.12
CA GLU A 18 19.68 -4.25 -17.66
C GLU A 18 20.00 -4.45 -16.19
N GLU A 19 19.17 -3.89 -15.33
CA GLU A 19 18.67 -4.62 -14.17
C GLU A 19 17.33 -3.98 -13.83
N LEU A 20 16.28 -4.55 -14.43
CA LEU A 20 14.92 -4.44 -13.92
C LEU A 20 14.99 -5.16 -12.57
N ASP A 21 15.25 -4.42 -11.50
CA ASP A 21 15.18 -4.97 -10.15
C ASP A 21 13.72 -5.29 -9.88
N GLU A 22 13.43 -6.58 -9.98
CA GLU A 22 12.21 -7.25 -9.63
C GLU A 22 12.05 -7.22 -8.10
N GLU A 23 11.92 -6.05 -7.46
CA GLU A 23 11.46 -5.99 -6.08
C GLU A 23 9.94 -6.17 -6.07
N TYR A 24 9.59 -7.45 -6.25
CA TYR A 24 8.52 -8.16 -5.58
C TYR A 24 7.62 -7.22 -4.77
N HIS A 25 6.48 -6.85 -5.37
CA HIS A 25 5.33 -6.20 -4.74
C HIS A 25 5.32 -6.54 -3.26
N GLU A 26 5.88 -5.67 -2.41
CA GLU A 26 5.86 -5.84 -0.96
C GLU A 26 4.41 -6.06 -0.64
N ASP A 27 4.06 -7.31 -0.33
CA ASP A 27 2.72 -7.75 -0.09
C ASP A 27 2.03 -6.66 0.72
N GLU A 28 1.02 -6.02 0.13
CA GLU A 28 0.13 -5.09 0.82
C GLU A 28 -0.67 -5.91 1.83
N GLU A 29 0.06 -6.39 2.80
CA GLU A 29 -0.29 -7.44 3.69
C GLU A 29 -1.16 -6.80 4.72
N THR A 30 -2.44 -6.80 4.37
CA THR A 30 -3.45 -6.06 5.08
C THR A 30 -3.53 -6.65 6.49
N SER A 31 -2.81 -6.01 7.40
CA SER A 31 -2.63 -6.47 8.77
C SER A 31 -3.64 -5.76 9.67
N CYS A 32 -4.17 -6.50 10.64
CA CYS A 32 -5.16 -5.94 11.55
C CYS A 32 -4.56 -4.82 12.41
N GLY A 33 -5.16 -3.63 12.41
CA GLY A 33 -4.74 -2.49 13.22
C GLY A 33 -4.82 -2.71 14.74
N ALA A 34 -5.49 -3.77 15.20
CA ALA A 34 -5.59 -4.13 16.62
C ALA A 34 -4.56 -5.17 17.08
N CYS A 35 -4.27 -6.18 16.25
CA CYS A 35 -3.42 -7.31 16.66
C CYS A 35 -2.28 -7.64 15.69
N ARG A 36 -2.13 -6.88 14.60
CA ARG A 36 -1.05 -6.98 13.60
C ARG A 36 -0.89 -8.36 12.95
N LYS A 37 -1.95 -9.16 12.92
CA LYS A 37 -1.99 -10.46 12.21
C LYS A 37 -2.72 -10.35 10.87
N LYS A 38 -2.37 -11.21 9.93
CA LYS A 38 -3.11 -11.45 8.67
C LYS A 38 -4.32 -12.33 8.96
N CYS A 39 -5.45 -12.10 8.28
CA CYS A 39 -6.62 -12.99 8.34
C CYS A 39 -7.43 -12.90 7.04
N GLU A 40 -8.29 -13.90 6.83
CA GLU A 40 -9.16 -14.03 5.67
C GLU A 40 -10.34 -13.03 5.68
N PHE A 41 -10.75 -12.53 6.86
CA PHE A 41 -11.84 -11.56 6.99
C PHE A 41 -11.38 -10.27 7.68
N LEU A 42 -11.14 -9.25 6.86
CA LEU A 42 -10.77 -7.91 7.28
C LEU A 42 -11.82 -6.92 6.78
N ILE A 43 -12.09 -5.90 7.57
CA ILE A 43 -12.97 -4.79 7.20
C ILE A 43 -12.23 -3.47 7.36
N GLN A 44 -12.29 -2.63 6.33
CA GLN A 44 -11.65 -1.31 6.31
C GLN A 44 -12.55 -0.26 6.95
N CYS A 45 -12.01 0.51 7.89
CA CYS A 45 -12.71 1.66 8.45
C CYS A 45 -12.72 2.83 7.45
N VAL A 46 -13.89 3.37 7.10
CA VAL A 46 -13.98 4.52 6.18
C VAL A 46 -13.39 5.81 6.74
N MET A 47 -13.27 5.92 8.07
CA MET A 47 -12.79 7.13 8.75
C MET A 47 -11.26 7.20 8.82
N CYS A 48 -10.59 6.09 9.12
CA CYS A 48 -9.13 6.04 9.30
C CYS A 48 -8.42 5.12 8.30
N LYS A 49 -9.18 4.52 7.36
CA LYS A 49 -8.71 3.60 6.30
C LYS A 49 -7.90 2.40 6.81
N THR A 50 -7.99 2.10 8.10
CA THR A 50 -7.32 0.96 8.74
C THR A 50 -8.17 -0.29 8.68
N TRP A 51 -7.53 -1.43 8.49
CA TRP A 51 -8.17 -2.74 8.41
C TRP A 51 -8.21 -3.45 9.77
N PHE A 52 -9.33 -4.13 10.07
CA PHE A 52 -9.54 -4.83 11.33
C PHE A 52 -10.19 -6.19 11.09
N HIS A 53 -9.90 -7.18 11.92
CA HIS A 53 -10.73 -8.39 11.89
C HIS A 53 -12.10 -8.09 12.46
N GLY A 54 -13.14 -8.56 11.77
CA GLY A 54 -14.52 -8.39 12.24
C GLY A 54 -14.75 -8.85 13.69
N LYS A 55 -14.05 -9.91 14.13
CA LYS A 55 -14.09 -10.40 15.52
C LYS A 55 -13.62 -9.35 16.55
N TYR A 56 -12.59 -8.57 16.26
CA TYR A 56 -12.05 -7.58 17.22
C TYR A 56 -12.90 -6.30 17.29
N VAL A 57 -13.82 -6.13 16.35
CA VAL A 57 -14.65 -4.91 16.22
C VAL A 57 -16.15 -5.21 16.16
N ASN A 58 -16.54 -6.42 16.55
CA ASN A 58 -17.93 -6.89 16.60
C ASN A 58 -18.72 -6.73 15.29
N ILE A 59 -18.07 -6.93 14.14
CA ILE A 59 -18.71 -6.97 12.83
C ILE A 59 -18.78 -8.41 12.33
N THR A 60 -19.98 -8.84 11.94
CA THR A 60 -20.22 -10.12 11.25
C THR A 60 -20.10 -9.94 9.74
N LEU A 61 -19.80 -11.02 9.02
CA LEU A 61 -19.74 -11.01 7.55
C LEU A 61 -21.07 -10.52 6.94
N ALA A 62 -22.21 -10.96 7.49
CA ALA A 62 -23.52 -10.50 7.08
C ALA A 62 -23.71 -8.99 7.26
N LYS A 63 -23.13 -8.40 8.31
CA LYS A 63 -23.17 -6.95 8.53
C LYS A 63 -22.25 -6.22 7.56
N ALA A 64 -21.04 -6.72 7.34
CA ALA A 64 -20.10 -6.18 6.36
C ALA A 64 -20.65 -6.20 4.93
N GLN A 65 -21.42 -7.23 4.57
CA GLN A 65 -22.12 -7.31 3.28
C GLN A 65 -23.23 -6.26 3.14
N GLN A 66 -23.88 -5.90 4.24
CA GLN A 66 -25.02 -4.97 4.23
C GLN A 66 -24.62 -3.50 4.40
N SER A 67 -23.47 -3.19 5.01
CA SER A 67 -23.02 -1.82 5.24
C SER A 67 -21.72 -1.52 4.51
N LYS A 68 -21.77 -0.65 3.50
CA LYS A 68 -20.58 -0.16 2.78
C LYS A 68 -19.73 0.79 3.61
N ASP A 69 -20.33 1.49 4.58
CA ASP A 69 -19.67 2.48 5.42
C ASP A 69 -19.45 1.96 6.84
N TYR A 70 -18.37 1.21 7.03
CA TYR A 70 -17.99 0.73 8.36
C TYR A 70 -17.07 1.73 9.07
N GLY A 71 -17.45 2.16 10.27
CA GLY A 71 -16.62 2.94 11.19
C GLY A 71 -16.11 2.08 12.35
N CYS A 72 -14.80 2.08 12.60
CA CYS A 72 -14.23 1.31 13.71
C CYS A 72 -14.60 1.90 15.08
N PRO A 73 -14.59 1.09 16.16
CA PRO A 73 -14.95 1.56 17.50
C PRO A 73 -14.10 2.76 17.96
N ALA A 74 -12.84 2.82 17.54
CA ALA A 74 -11.94 3.94 17.83
C ALA A 74 -12.37 5.23 17.12
N CYS A 75 -12.92 5.17 15.92
CA CYS A 75 -13.44 6.34 15.20
C CYS A 75 -14.87 6.69 15.65
N SER A 76 -15.69 5.69 15.93
CA SER A 76 -17.05 5.87 16.45
C SER A 76 -17.06 6.59 17.81
N SER A 77 -16.18 6.19 18.73
CA SER A 77 -16.00 6.87 20.02
C SER A 77 -15.39 8.27 19.90
N LYS A 78 -14.50 8.51 18.95
CA LYS A 78 -13.92 9.83 18.67
C LYS A 78 -14.88 10.79 17.95
N GLY A 79 -15.95 10.29 17.33
CA GLY A 79 -17.00 11.10 16.70
C GLY A 79 -17.81 11.94 17.68
N ALA A 80 -17.71 11.67 19.00
CA ALA A 80 -18.29 12.51 20.05
C ALA A 80 -17.37 13.65 20.51
N GLN A 81 -16.19 13.84 19.89
CA GLN A 81 -15.24 14.90 20.23
C GLN A 81 -15.02 15.78 18.98
N PRO A 82 -15.33 17.09 19.01
CA PRO A 82 -15.08 17.99 17.89
C PRO A 82 -13.58 18.29 17.81
N GLY A 83 -12.81 17.44 17.13
CA GLY A 83 -11.38 17.63 17.07
C GLY A 83 -10.66 16.63 16.19
N HIS A 84 -10.77 16.80 14.87
CA HIS A 84 -9.70 16.65 13.87
C HIS A 84 -10.30 16.46 12.46
N ARG A 85 -10.92 17.53 11.94
CA ARG A 85 -10.98 17.76 10.50
C ARG A 85 -9.63 18.37 10.09
N LYS A 86 -8.63 17.54 9.83
CA LYS A 86 -7.47 17.98 9.05
C LYS A 86 -7.80 17.67 7.59
N GLN A 87 -8.54 18.60 6.99
CA GLN A 87 -8.69 18.64 5.54
C GLN A 87 -7.30 18.88 4.96
N GLU A 88 -6.85 17.92 4.16
CA GLU A 88 -5.61 17.96 3.39
C GLU A 88 -5.66 19.16 2.43
N ARG A 89 -4.51 19.82 2.24
CA ARG A 89 -4.34 20.93 1.28
C ARG A 89 -4.43 20.43 -0.16
#